data_AF-A0A4V3CZI8-F1
#
_entry.id   AF-A0A4V3CZI8-F1
#
_cell.length_a   1.000
_cell.length_b   1.000
_cell.length_c   1.000
_cell.angle_alpha   90.00
_cell.angle_beta   90.00
_cell.angle_gamma   90.00
#
_symmetry.space_group_name_H-M   'P 1'
#
loop_
_entity.id
_entity.type
_entity.pdbx_description
1 polymer ?
#
loop_
_entity_poly.entity_id
_entity_poly.type
_entity_poly.pdbx_seq_one_letter_code
_entity_poly.pdbx_strand_id
1 'polypeptide(L)'
;MTNLRRVLPPPRRRPSLVTIAVRWRIELLLGTAIGLWVGLLGWLPLTVAAGAVAVALAVNPSLRRGAARVLRAVIVPHRVRSGLLQSGVTDRSGRLPWLVRAYSRGETVFVHVWLRAGTTTGDLRRARAVLRAACGAADVDVHHHPTRHDRAVIVVFRPRWGWFGK
;
A
#
# COMPACT_ATOMS: atom_id res chain seq x y z
N MET A 1 -29.24 -2.95 -20.96
CA MET A 1 -29.43 -3.37 -19.56
C MET A 1 -28.43 -2.65 -18.67
N THR A 2 -28.87 -1.58 -18.01
CA THR A 2 -28.05 -0.71 -17.15
C THR A 2 -27.54 -1.49 -15.93
N ASN A 3 -26.22 -1.56 -15.77
CA ASN A 3 -25.58 -2.33 -14.70
C ASN A 3 -25.76 -1.60 -13.35
N LEU A 4 -26.85 -1.92 -12.63
CA LEU A 4 -27.25 -1.30 -11.36
C LEU A 4 -26.17 -1.34 -10.27
N ARG A 5 -25.13 -2.17 -10.42
CA ARG A 5 -23.95 -2.20 -9.53
C ARG A 5 -23.12 -0.91 -9.53
N ARG A 6 -23.28 -0.04 -10.54
CA ARG A 6 -22.60 1.27 -10.57
C ARG A 6 -23.31 2.36 -9.77
N VAL A 7 -24.62 2.23 -9.54
CA VAL A 7 -25.44 3.33 -8.99
C VAL A 7 -25.50 3.29 -7.47
N LEU A 8 -25.43 2.11 -6.86
CA LEU A 8 -25.46 1.95 -5.41
C LEU A 8 -24.04 1.65 -4.90
N PRO A 9 -23.40 2.56 -4.13
CA PRO A 9 -22.17 2.21 -3.44
C PRO A 9 -22.48 1.01 -2.53
N PRO A 10 -21.62 -0.03 -2.51
CA PRO A 10 -21.84 -1.19 -1.65
C PRO A 10 -21.98 -0.73 -0.19
N PRO A 11 -22.85 -1.36 0.62
CA PRO A 11 -23.06 -0.97 2.01
C PRO A 11 -21.71 -0.96 2.75
N ARG A 12 -21.25 0.23 3.13
CA ARG A 12 -19.98 0.43 3.83
C ARG A 12 -20.11 -0.12 5.24
N ARG A 13 -19.72 -1.37 5.46
CA ARG A 13 -19.48 -1.86 6.82
C ARG A 13 -18.32 -1.09 7.42
N ARG A 14 -18.50 -0.61 8.66
CA ARG A 14 -17.42 0.02 9.42
C ARG A 14 -16.25 -0.97 9.53
N PRO A 15 -15.01 -0.53 9.26
CA PRO A 15 -13.84 -1.40 9.40
C PRO A 15 -13.72 -1.83 10.86
N SER A 16 -13.41 -3.11 11.11
CA SER A 16 -13.14 -3.58 12.47
C SER A 16 -11.89 -2.92 13.04
N LEU A 17 -11.78 -2.84 14.38
CA LEU A 17 -10.60 -2.31 15.07
C LEU A 17 -9.31 -3.01 14.61
N VAL A 18 -9.35 -4.33 14.41
CA VAL A 18 -8.23 -5.12 13.87
C VAL A 18 -7.85 -4.65 12.45
N THR A 19 -8.82 -4.34 11.60
CA THR A 19 -8.58 -3.82 10.25
C THR A 19 -7.94 -2.43 10.28
N ILE A 20 -8.32 -1.60 11.27
CA ILE A 20 -7.73 -0.28 11.50
C ILE A 20 -6.29 -0.42 12.01
N ALA A 21 -6.06 -1.27 13.01
CA ALA A 21 -4.73 -1.51 13.57
C ALA A 21 -3.75 -2.07 12.53
N VAL A 22 -4.15 -3.06 11.73
CA VAL A 22 -3.31 -3.59 10.63
C VAL A 22 -3.02 -2.50 9.59
N ARG A 23 -4.00 -1.62 9.32
CA ARG A 23 -3.85 -0.50 8.38
C ARG A 23 -2.88 0.56 8.90
N TRP A 24 -2.95 0.88 10.19
CA TRP A 24 -2.15 1.93 10.83
C TRP A 24 -0.89 1.38 11.50
N ARG A 25 -0.57 0.09 11.35
CA ARG A 25 0.51 -0.54 12.14
C ARG A 25 1.85 0.20 12.03
N ILE A 26 2.18 0.71 10.84
CA ILE A 26 3.44 1.43 10.62
C ILE A 26 3.37 2.82 11.27
N GLU A 27 2.24 3.52 11.11
CA GLU A 27 2.01 4.84 11.68
C GLU A 27 1.97 4.79 13.21
N LEU A 28 1.33 3.77 13.79
CA LEU A 28 1.30 3.51 15.23
C LEU A 28 2.69 3.16 15.76
N LEU A 29 3.43 2.28 15.10
CA LEU A 29 4.79 1.95 15.51
C LEU A 29 5.72 3.16 15.45
N LEU A 30 5.64 3.97 14.39
CA LEU A 30 6.42 5.21 14.27
C LEU A 30 6.02 6.23 15.34
N GLY A 31 4.72 6.45 15.55
CA GLY A 31 4.22 7.36 16.57
C GLY A 31 4.65 6.95 17.98
N THR A 32 4.54 5.66 18.32
CA THR A 32 5.01 5.12 19.60
C THR A 32 6.52 5.26 19.75
N ALA A 33 7.30 4.95 18.72
CA ALA A 33 8.75 5.10 18.77
C ALA A 33 9.18 6.55 18.96
N ILE A 34 8.58 7.49 18.23
CA ILE A 34 8.84 8.93 18.37
C ILE A 34 8.43 9.41 19.77
N GLY A 35 7.24 9.02 20.24
CA GLY A 35 6.74 9.41 21.56
C GLY A 35 7.63 8.92 22.70
N LEU A 36 8.06 7.65 22.64
CA LEU A 36 9.02 7.09 23.59
C LEU A 36 10.36 7.84 23.55
N TRP A 37 10.84 8.14 22.35
CA TRP A 37 12.13 8.80 22.20
C TRP A 37 12.12 10.23 22.73
N VAL A 38 11.08 11.01 22.41
CA VAL A 38 10.89 12.36 22.96
C VAL A 38 10.67 12.32 24.47
N GLY A 39 9.90 11.34 24.97
CA GLY A 39 9.65 11.19 26.40
C GLY A 39 10.89 10.83 27.21
N LEU A 40 11.84 10.09 26.63
CA LEU A 40 13.06 9.62 27.31
C LEU A 40 14.28 10.52 27.08
N LEU A 41 14.45 11.07 25.88
CA LEU A 41 15.65 11.81 25.48
C LEU A 41 15.38 13.27 25.09
N GLY A 42 14.11 13.68 24.99
CA GLY A 42 13.73 15.03 24.59
C GLY A 42 13.74 15.24 23.07
N TRP A 43 13.44 16.48 22.66
CA TRP A 43 13.26 16.83 21.25
C TRP A 43 14.57 17.11 20.50
N LEU A 44 15.61 17.59 21.20
CA LEU A 44 16.92 17.95 20.63
C LEU A 44 17.61 16.77 19.92
N PRO A 45 17.76 15.58 20.53
CA PRO A 45 18.38 14.46 19.83
C PRO A 45 17.54 14.01 18.61
N LEU A 46 16.22 14.18 18.66
CA LEU A 46 15.33 13.93 17.53
C LEU A 46 15.57 14.84 16.34
N THR A 47 15.70 16.14 16.57
CA THR A 47 16.00 17.08 15.49
C THR A 47 17.39 16.87 14.92
N VAL A 48 18.39 16.60 15.76
CA VAL A 48 19.76 16.30 15.31
C VAL A 48 19.82 15.03 14.46
N ALA A 49 19.19 13.93 14.89
CA ALA A 49 19.18 12.70 14.11
C ALA A 49 18.39 12.85 12.80
N ALA A 50 17.25 13.55 12.83
CA ALA A 50 16.49 13.83 11.61
C ALA A 50 17.32 14.65 10.61
N GLY A 51 18.06 15.66 11.08
CA GLY A 51 19.00 16.43 10.27
C GLY A 51 20.11 15.57 9.68
N ALA A 52 20.74 14.72 10.49
CA ALA A 52 21.78 13.80 10.03
C ALA A 52 21.27 12.82 8.95
N VAL A 53 20.06 12.27 9.12
CA VAL A 53 19.41 11.43 8.10
C VAL A 53 19.13 12.22 6.83
N ALA A 54 18.65 13.46 6.93
CA ALA A 54 18.41 14.31 5.77
C ALA A 54 19.70 14.59 4.97
N VAL A 55 20.80 14.92 5.65
CA VAL A 55 22.12 15.10 5.03
C VAL A 55 22.61 13.81 4.39
N ALA A 56 22.50 12.67 5.08
CA ALA A 56 22.90 11.38 4.54
C ALA A 56 22.12 11.02 3.26
N LEU A 57 20.82 11.33 3.23
CA LEU A 57 19.99 11.19 2.02
C LEU A 57 20.39 12.19 0.92
N ALA A 58 20.78 13.41 1.26
CA ALA A 58 21.22 14.41 0.29
C ALA A 58 22.57 14.06 -0.37
N VAL A 59 23.48 13.45 0.37
CA VAL A 59 24.83 13.11 -0.12
C VAL A 59 24.89 11.73 -0.79
N ASN A 60 24.16 10.74 -0.26
CA ASN A 60 24.33 9.35 -0.69
C ASN A 60 23.18 8.83 -1.59
N PRO A 61 23.42 8.60 -2.90
CA PRO A 61 22.40 8.11 -3.81
C PRO A 61 21.91 6.69 -3.49
N SER A 62 22.72 5.86 -2.82
CA SER A 62 22.31 4.52 -2.39
C SER A 62 21.30 4.58 -1.25
N LEU A 63 21.48 5.52 -0.31
CA LEU A 63 20.50 5.76 0.76
C LEU A 63 19.19 6.31 0.19
N ARG A 64 19.24 7.24 -0.77
CA ARG A 64 18.03 7.72 -1.48
C ARG A 64 17.24 6.58 -2.12
N ARG A 65 17.94 5.67 -2.82
CA ARG A 65 17.32 4.50 -3.45
C ARG A 65 16.72 3.54 -2.42
N GLY A 66 17.35 3.38 -1.26
CA GLY A 66 16.82 2.62 -0.13
C GLY A 66 15.55 3.25 0.44
N ALA A 67 15.59 4.55 0.75
CA ALA A 67 14.45 5.31 1.27
C ALA A 67 13.26 5.29 0.29
N ALA A 68 13.51 5.47 -1.01
CA ALA A 68 12.48 5.38 -2.04
C ALA A 68 11.81 4.00 -2.08
N ARG A 69 12.57 2.90 -1.90
CA ARG A 69 12.01 1.54 -1.79
C ARG A 69 11.09 1.39 -0.58
N VAL A 70 11.52 1.87 0.59
CA VAL A 70 10.72 1.84 1.82
C VAL A 70 9.43 2.65 1.63
N LEU A 71 9.56 3.88 1.14
CA LEU A 71 8.44 4.78 0.92
C LEU A 71 7.40 4.20 -0.05
N ARG A 72 7.85 3.58 -1.15
CA ARG A 72 6.99 2.86 -2.08
C ARG A 72 6.27 1.68 -1.43
N ALA A 73 6.97 0.89 -0.60
CA ALA A 73 6.39 -0.25 0.10
C ALA A 73 5.30 0.17 1.11
N VAL A 74 5.35 1.39 1.62
CA VAL A 74 4.31 1.97 2.49
C VAL A 74 3.16 2.57 1.66
N ILE A 75 3.46 3.45 0.70
CA ILE A 75 2.45 4.22 -0.03
C ILE A 75 1.64 3.35 -1.00
N VAL A 76 2.29 2.47 -1.76
CA VAL A 76 1.62 1.71 -2.83
C VAL A 76 0.47 0.85 -2.30
N PRO A 77 0.59 0.13 -1.17
CA PRO A 77 -0.54 -0.59 -0.58
C PRO A 77 -1.77 0.28 -0.31
N HIS A 78 -1.57 1.51 0.19
CA HIS A 78 -2.68 2.44 0.41
C HIS A 78 -3.34 2.84 -0.91
N ARG A 79 -2.55 3.12 -1.95
CA ARG A 79 -3.04 3.46 -3.29
C ARG A 79 -3.76 2.28 -3.95
N VAL A 80 -3.20 1.08 -3.86
CA VAL A 80 -3.82 -0.17 -4.32
C VAL A 80 -5.17 -0.35 -3.64
N ARG A 81 -5.26 -0.13 -2.32
CA ARG A 81 -6.53 -0.20 -1.60
C ARG A 81 -7.57 0.77 -2.13
N SER A 82 -7.20 2.03 -2.34
CA SER A 82 -8.08 3.03 -2.92
C SER A 82 -8.52 2.66 -4.34
N GLY A 83 -7.61 2.13 -5.16
CA GLY A 83 -7.93 1.63 -6.48
C GLY A 83 -8.88 0.43 -6.45
N LEU A 84 -8.68 -0.53 -5.54
CA LEU A 84 -9.61 -1.65 -5.33
C LEU A 84 -11.00 -1.15 -4.94
N LEU A 85 -11.08 -0.19 -4.03
CA LEU A 85 -12.34 0.45 -3.62
C LEU A 85 -13.04 1.11 -4.82
N GLN A 86 -12.32 1.90 -5.61
CA GLN A 86 -12.85 2.62 -6.77
C GLN A 86 -13.25 1.67 -7.92
N SER A 87 -12.55 0.54 -8.07
CA SER A 87 -12.87 -0.48 -9.06
C SER A 87 -14.06 -1.38 -8.67
N GLY A 88 -14.58 -1.24 -7.45
CA GLY A 88 -15.69 -2.07 -6.95
C GLY A 88 -15.31 -3.52 -6.67
N VAL A 89 -14.02 -3.82 -6.52
CA VAL A 89 -13.55 -5.17 -6.16
C VAL A 89 -13.82 -5.40 -4.67
N THR A 90 -14.94 -6.07 -4.40
CA THR A 90 -15.36 -6.46 -3.05
C THR A 90 -15.95 -7.87 -3.05
N ASP A 91 -15.94 -8.54 -1.90
CA ASP A 91 -16.72 -9.75 -1.71
C ASP A 91 -18.24 -9.47 -1.75
N ARG A 92 -19.07 -10.52 -1.70
CA ARG A 92 -20.54 -10.37 -1.68
C ARG A 92 -21.05 -9.58 -0.46
N SER A 93 -20.24 -9.46 0.58
CA SER A 93 -20.53 -8.68 1.79
C SER A 93 -19.99 -7.24 1.73
N GLY A 94 -19.47 -6.80 0.58
CA GLY A 94 -18.93 -5.45 0.38
C GLY A 94 -17.56 -5.22 1.03
N ARG A 95 -16.85 -6.28 1.46
CA ARG A 95 -15.52 -6.16 2.08
C ARG A 95 -14.44 -6.24 1.03
N LEU A 96 -13.42 -5.40 1.18
CA LEU A 96 -12.25 -5.42 0.30
C LEU A 96 -11.33 -6.61 0.61
N PRO A 97 -10.57 -7.10 -0.39
CA PRO A 97 -9.45 -7.99 -0.18
C PRO A 97 -8.45 -7.44 0.84
N TRP A 98 -7.80 -8.33 1.59
CA TRP A 98 -6.84 -7.95 2.62
C TRP A 98 -5.44 -7.82 2.03
N LEU A 99 -4.80 -6.67 2.26
CA LEU A 99 -3.41 -6.41 1.86
C LEU A 99 -2.49 -6.88 2.99
N VAL A 100 -1.90 -8.06 2.83
CA VAL A 100 -1.18 -8.75 3.92
C VAL A 100 0.23 -8.20 4.09
N ARG A 101 0.92 -8.01 2.97
CA ARG A 101 2.32 -7.62 2.94
C ARG A 101 2.60 -6.86 1.65
N ALA A 102 3.49 -5.89 1.74
CA ALA A 102 4.08 -5.28 0.57
C ALA A 102 5.57 -5.05 0.77
N TYR A 103 6.31 -5.13 -0.32
CA TYR A 103 7.73 -4.85 -0.36
C TYR A 103 8.12 -4.36 -1.75
N SER A 104 9.22 -3.61 -1.83
CA SER A 104 9.73 -3.09 -3.10
C SER A 104 11.06 -3.76 -3.45
N ARG A 105 11.21 -4.15 -4.73
CA ARG A 105 12.47 -4.63 -5.31
C ARG A 105 12.75 -3.78 -6.56
N GLY A 106 13.82 -2.98 -6.49
CA GLY A 106 14.11 -2.00 -7.54
C GLY A 106 12.99 -0.97 -7.68
N GLU A 107 12.46 -0.84 -8.89
CA GLU A 107 11.33 0.04 -9.20
C GLU A 107 9.97 -0.68 -9.18
N THR A 108 9.94 -1.92 -8.74
CA THR A 108 8.72 -2.73 -8.68
C THR A 108 8.27 -2.90 -7.24
N VAL A 109 6.96 -2.88 -7.01
CA VAL A 109 6.36 -3.13 -5.70
C VAL A 109 5.46 -4.35 -5.79
N PHE A 110 5.69 -5.29 -4.88
CA PHE A 110 4.91 -6.51 -4.75
C PHE A 110 3.94 -6.33 -3.60
N VAL A 111 2.67 -6.56 -3.87
CA VAL A 111 1.59 -6.42 -2.89
C VAL A 111 0.83 -7.74 -2.80
N HIS A 112 1.01 -8.42 -1.67
CA HIS A 112 0.33 -9.67 -1.38
C HIS A 112 -1.10 -9.39 -0.91
N VAL A 113 -2.04 -10.00 -1.61
CA VAL A 113 -3.47 -9.86 -1.38
C VAL A 113 -4.04 -11.20 -0.96
N TRP A 114 -4.76 -11.21 0.15
CA TRP A 114 -5.61 -12.31 0.54
C TRP A 114 -7.00 -12.06 -0.06
N LEU A 115 -7.38 -12.94 -0.98
CA LEU A 115 -8.69 -12.97 -1.59
C LEU A 115 -9.72 -13.49 -0.58
N ARG A 116 -10.82 -12.76 -0.45
CA ARG A 116 -11.96 -13.22 0.35
C ARG A 116 -12.83 -14.15 -0.49
N ALA A 117 -13.60 -15.02 0.16
CA ALA A 117 -14.57 -15.87 -0.53
C ALA A 117 -15.51 -15.01 -1.41
N GLY A 118 -15.57 -15.33 -2.70
CA GLY A 118 -16.33 -14.57 -3.69
C GLY A 118 -15.56 -13.45 -4.41
N THR A 119 -14.27 -13.26 -4.12
CA THR A 119 -13.36 -12.44 -4.94
C THR A 119 -12.32 -13.33 -5.59
N THR A 120 -12.10 -13.14 -6.89
CA THR A 120 -11.15 -13.91 -7.69
C THR A 120 -10.00 -13.02 -8.18
N THR A 121 -8.92 -13.63 -8.66
CA THR A 121 -7.88 -12.90 -9.40
C THR A 121 -8.39 -12.30 -10.70
N GLY A 122 -9.45 -12.87 -11.30
CA GLY A 122 -10.13 -12.30 -12.46
C GLY A 122 -10.66 -10.90 -12.15
N ASP A 123 -11.21 -10.70 -10.95
CA ASP A 123 -11.68 -9.39 -10.49
C ASP A 123 -10.53 -8.39 -10.34
N LEU A 124 -9.39 -8.84 -9.79
CA LEU A 124 -8.19 -8.02 -9.68
C LEU A 124 -7.63 -7.64 -11.06
N ARG A 125 -7.60 -8.58 -12.01
CA ARG A 125 -7.15 -8.32 -13.39
C ARG A 125 -8.06 -7.32 -14.11
N ARG A 126 -9.38 -7.42 -13.91
CA ARG A 126 -10.34 -6.43 -14.42
C ARG A 126 -10.10 -5.03 -13.85
N ALA A 127 -9.63 -4.94 -12.60
CA ALA A 127 -9.30 -3.67 -11.95
C ALA A 127 -7.94 -3.07 -12.36
N ARG A 128 -7.14 -3.75 -13.20
CA ARG A 128 -5.77 -3.34 -13.58
C ARG A 128 -5.68 -1.87 -14.01
N ALA A 129 -6.57 -1.42 -14.88
CA ALA A 129 -6.55 -0.03 -15.38
C ALA A 129 -6.75 1.00 -14.26
N VAL A 130 -7.69 0.74 -13.34
CA VAL A 130 -7.96 1.60 -12.17
C VAL A 130 -6.78 1.56 -11.20
N LEU A 131 -6.22 0.38 -10.94
CA LEU A 131 -5.05 0.22 -10.07
C LEU A 131 -3.83 0.97 -10.63
N ARG A 132 -3.59 0.88 -11.94
CA ARG A 132 -2.51 1.59 -12.63
C ARG A 132 -2.65 3.10 -12.48
N ALA A 133 -3.87 3.63 -12.69
CA ALA A 133 -4.16 5.04 -12.51
C ALA A 133 -3.99 5.49 -11.05
N ALA A 134 -4.58 4.76 -10.10
CA ALA A 134 -4.52 5.06 -8.67
C ALA A 134 -3.08 5.06 -8.14
N CYS A 135 -2.26 4.11 -8.60
CA CYS A 135 -0.86 4.01 -8.20
C CYS A 135 0.07 4.91 -9.03
N GLY A 136 -0.42 5.53 -10.11
CA GLY A 136 0.43 6.27 -11.04
C GLY A 136 1.57 5.41 -11.59
N ALA A 137 1.29 4.14 -11.82
CA ALA A 137 2.28 3.15 -12.22
C ALA A 137 2.40 3.12 -13.75
N ALA A 138 3.59 2.76 -14.25
CA ALA A 138 3.75 2.47 -15.67
C ALA A 138 2.83 1.31 -16.07
N ASP A 139 2.82 0.27 -15.24
CA ASP A 139 1.98 -0.90 -15.41
C ASP A 139 1.65 -1.61 -14.08
N VAL A 140 0.64 -2.46 -14.09
CA VAL A 140 0.25 -3.34 -12.99
C VAL A 140 -0.02 -4.72 -13.54
N ASP A 141 0.52 -5.77 -12.91
CA ASP A 141 0.17 -7.15 -13.23
C ASP A 141 -0.37 -7.88 -11.99
N VAL A 142 -1.09 -8.97 -12.20
CA VAL A 142 -1.71 -9.76 -11.14
C VAL A 142 -1.41 -11.23 -11.37
N HIS A 143 -0.66 -11.81 -10.43
CA HIS A 143 -0.35 -13.24 -10.43
C HIS A 143 -1.09 -13.96 -9.32
N HIS A 144 -1.39 -15.24 -9.57
CA HIS A 144 -1.78 -16.15 -8.52
C HIS A 144 -0.59 -16.49 -7.64
N HIS A 145 -0.84 -16.74 -6.35
CA HIS A 145 0.16 -17.39 -5.52
C HIS A 145 0.27 -18.87 -5.96
N PRO A 146 1.48 -19.41 -6.18
CA PRO A 146 1.66 -20.73 -6.80
C PRO A 146 1.03 -21.87 -6.00
N THR A 147 1.03 -21.76 -4.67
CA THR A 147 0.56 -22.82 -3.76
C THR A 147 -0.75 -22.52 -3.05
N ARG A 148 -1.29 -21.30 -3.15
CA ARG A 148 -2.44 -20.86 -2.34
C ARG A 148 -3.43 -20.07 -3.18
N HIS A 149 -4.54 -20.70 -3.55
CA HIS A 149 -5.55 -20.10 -4.43
C HIS A 149 -6.31 -18.92 -3.80
N ASP A 150 -6.30 -18.83 -2.46
CA ASP A 150 -6.84 -17.70 -1.70
C ASP A 150 -5.88 -16.50 -1.65
N ARG A 151 -4.72 -16.58 -2.32
CA ARG A 151 -3.73 -15.51 -2.36
C ARG A 151 -3.40 -15.09 -3.79
N ALA A 152 -3.20 -13.79 -3.94
CA ALA A 152 -2.76 -13.16 -5.17
C ALA A 152 -1.62 -12.19 -4.87
N VAL A 153 -0.82 -11.89 -5.90
CA VAL A 153 0.21 -10.86 -5.84
C VAL A 153 -0.08 -9.84 -6.92
N ILE A 154 -0.31 -8.59 -6.50
CA ILE A 154 -0.38 -7.45 -7.40
C ILE A 154 1.05 -6.90 -7.52
N VAL A 155 1.56 -6.88 -8.75
CA VAL A 155 2.89 -6.37 -9.08
C VAL A 155 2.71 -5.00 -9.71
N VAL A 156 3.21 -3.97 -9.05
CA VAL A 156 3.10 -2.57 -9.50
C VAL A 156 4.45 -2.14 -10.03
N PHE A 157 4.53 -1.86 -11.34
CA PHE A 157 5.76 -1.49 -12.01
C PHE A 157 5.93 0.03 -12.07
N ARG A 158 7.09 0.51 -11.64
CA ARG A 158 7.50 1.92 -11.68
C ARG A 158 6.40 2.87 -11.17
N PRO A 159 5.97 2.72 -9.91
CA PRO A 159 5.05 3.69 -9.32
C PRO A 159 5.77 5.04 -9.20
N ARG A 160 5.15 6.11 -9.70
CA ARG A 160 5.72 7.48 -9.66
C ARG A 160 5.85 8.08 -8.25
N TRP A 161 5.38 7.37 -7.22
CA TRP A 161 5.43 7.83 -5.83
C TRP A 161 6.76 7.48 -5.17
N GLY A 162 7.39 8.47 -4.52
CA GLY A 162 8.67 8.30 -3.82
C GLY A 162 9.90 8.82 -4.58
N TRP A 163 9.71 9.67 -5.59
CA TRP A 163 10.78 10.45 -6.20
C TRP A 163 10.27 11.86 -6.56
N PHE A 164 10.82 12.89 -5.92
CA PHE A 164 10.80 14.27 -6.41
C PHE A 164 12.19 14.50 -6.99
N GLY A 165 12.29 14.46 -8.31
CA GLY A 165 13.53 14.62 -9.04
C GLY A 165 13.22 14.46 -10.52
N LYS A 166 13.24 15.56 -11.25
CA LYS A 166 13.82 15.62 -12.59
C LYS A 166 14.76 16.80 -12.51
#